data_AF-B8C3Z7-F1
#
_entry.id   AF-B8C3Z7-F1
#
_cell.length_a   1.000
_cell.length_b   1.000
_cell.length_c   1.000
_cell.angle_alpha   90.00
_cell.angle_beta   90.00
_cell.angle_gamma   90.00
#
_symmetry.space_group_name_H-M   'P 1'
#
loop_
_entity.id
_entity.type
_entity.pdbx_description
1 polymer ?
#
loop_
_entity_poly.entity_id
_entity_poly.type
_entity_poly.pdbx_seq_one_letter_code
_entity_poly.pdbx_strand_id
1 'polypeptide(L)'
;MDVLDRHDLSDIITWMPHGRSFRVKQPKLFASDILPRFFKQTKYLSFTRQLNLWGFKRISKGIDGGAYYHELFLRGRPYLAMRLKR
;
A
#
# COMPACT_ATOMS: atom_id res chain seq x y z
N MET A 1 9.63 -0.24 4.15
CA MET A 1 8.24 -0.50 4.60
C MET A 1 8.12 -2.01 4.68
N ASP A 2 8.42 -2.59 5.84
CA ASP A 2 8.60 -4.05 6.00
C ASP A 2 7.41 -4.88 5.54
N VAL A 3 6.19 -4.34 5.61
CA VAL A 3 4.97 -5.10 5.29
C VAL A 3 4.88 -5.54 3.83
N LEU A 4 5.43 -4.78 2.89
CA LEU A 4 5.33 -5.07 1.45
C LEU A 4 6.47 -5.95 0.93
N ASP A 5 7.58 -6.04 1.67
CA ASP A 5 8.73 -6.87 1.30
C ASP A 5 8.63 -8.28 1.90
N ARG A 6 7.60 -8.53 2.71
CA ARG A 6 7.31 -9.80 3.36
C ARG A 6 6.58 -10.77 2.43
N HIS A 7 7.25 -11.88 2.11
CA HIS A 7 6.70 -12.94 1.25
C HIS A 7 5.45 -13.61 1.86
N ASP A 8 5.39 -13.75 3.18
CA ASP A 8 4.25 -14.31 3.91
C ASP A 8 2.97 -13.47 3.81
N LEU A 9 3.08 -12.19 3.44
CA LEU A 9 1.94 -11.27 3.31
C LEU A 9 1.55 -11.00 1.86
N SER A 10 2.26 -11.59 0.89
CA SER A 10 2.10 -11.29 -0.55
C SER A 10 0.72 -11.65 -1.11
N ASP A 11 -0.01 -12.54 -0.45
CA ASP A 11 -1.39 -12.90 -0.79
C ASP A 11 -2.43 -11.90 -0.28
N ILE A 12 -2.05 -11.04 0.67
CA ILE A 12 -2.92 -10.03 1.26
C ILE A 12 -2.59 -8.65 0.69
N ILE A 13 -1.31 -8.30 0.65
CA ILE A 13 -0.79 -7.03 0.11
C ILE A 13 0.56 -7.29 -0.57
N THR A 14 0.73 -6.77 -1.79
CA THR A 14 1.97 -6.98 -2.55
C THR A 14 2.34 -5.77 -3.38
N TRP A 15 3.63 -5.61 -3.62
CA TRP A 15 4.12 -4.81 -4.73
C TRP A 15 3.65 -5.38 -6.07
N MET A 16 3.43 -4.51 -7.05
CA MET A 16 3.37 -4.91 -8.45
C MET A 16 4.79 -5.25 -8.95
N PRO A 17 4.95 -6.09 -10.00
CA PRO A 17 6.26 -6.55 -10.47
C PRO A 17 7.25 -5.42 -10.78
N HIS A 18 6.76 -4.31 -11.32
CA HIS A 18 7.56 -3.12 -11.64
C HIS A 18 7.95 -2.27 -10.42
N GLY A 19 7.41 -2.55 -9.23
CA GLY A 19 7.80 -1.90 -7.96
C GLY A 19 7.38 -0.43 -7.79
N ARG A 20 6.47 0.09 -8.63
CA ARG A 20 6.01 1.50 -8.57
C ARG A 20 4.64 1.66 -7.89
N SER A 21 3.93 0.56 -7.68
CA SER A 21 2.61 0.55 -7.08
C SER A 21 2.44 -0.73 -6.27
N PHE A 22 1.52 -0.71 -5.33
CA PHE A 22 1.18 -1.88 -4.51
C PHE A 22 -0.33 -2.10 -4.54
N ARG A 23 -0.76 -3.34 -4.33
CA ARG A 23 -2.17 -3.70 -4.31
C ARG A 23 -2.51 -4.47 -3.05
N VAL A 24 -3.65 -4.13 -2.48
CA VAL A 24 -4.30 -4.93 -1.43
C VAL A 24 -5.21 -5.93 -2.13
N LYS A 25 -4.83 -7.21 -2.12
CA LYS A 25 -5.60 -8.31 -2.71
C LYS A 25 -6.77 -8.72 -1.83
N GLN A 26 -6.60 -8.69 -0.51
CA GLN A 26 -7.60 -9.16 0.45
C GLN A 26 -7.89 -8.09 1.51
N PRO A 27 -8.77 -7.10 1.23
CA PRO A 27 -9.01 -5.97 2.12
C PRO A 27 -9.52 -6.36 3.53
N LYS A 28 -10.30 -7.44 3.65
CA LYS A 28 -10.81 -7.92 4.93
C LYS A 28 -9.68 -8.43 5.83
N LEU A 29 -8.85 -9.34 5.31
CA LEU A 29 -7.68 -9.87 6.02
C LEU A 29 -6.62 -8.80 6.27
N PHE A 30 -6.42 -7.89 5.33
CA PHE A 30 -5.55 -6.74 5.54
C PHE A 30 -6.01 -5.89 6.73
N ALA A 31 -7.33 -5.67 6.88
CA ALA A 31 -7.88 -4.88 7.96
C ALA A 31 -7.83 -5.57 9.33
N SER A 32 -7.99 -6.91 9.38
CA SER A 32 -7.93 -7.66 10.64
C SER A 32 -6.50 -7.97 11.10
N ASP A 33 -5.61 -8.31 10.16
CA ASP A 33 -4.34 -8.94 10.51
C ASP A 33 -3.15 -7.98 10.36
N ILE A 34 -3.22 -7.07 9.38
CA ILE A 34 -2.09 -6.20 9.03
C ILE A 34 -2.26 -4.79 9.61
N LEU A 35 -3.43 -4.17 9.46
CA LEU A 35 -3.66 -2.82 9.97
C LEU A 35 -3.39 -2.67 11.48
N PRO A 36 -3.82 -3.60 12.36
CA PRO A 36 -3.58 -3.44 13.79
C PRO A 36 -2.11 -3.59 14.14
N ARG A 37 -1.38 -4.45 13.42
CA ARG A 37 0.05 -4.74 13.65
C ARG A 37 0.96 -3.61 13.20
N PHE A 38 0.67 -2.98 12.05
CA PHE A 38 1.57 -2.03 11.41
C PHE A 38 1.10 -0.57 11.46
N PHE A 39 -0.20 -0.31 11.52
CA PHE A 39 -0.77 1.03 11.35
C PHE A 39 -1.61 1.51 12.54
N LYS A 40 -1.74 0.70 13.61
CA LYS A 40 -2.60 0.98 14.79
C LYS A 40 -4.04 1.34 14.39
N GLN A 41 -4.54 0.69 13.34
CA GLN A 41 -5.87 0.91 12.78
C GLN A 41 -6.58 -0.43 12.62
N THR A 42 -7.91 -0.41 12.55
CA THR A 42 -8.73 -1.62 12.31
C THR A 42 -9.66 -1.49 11.11
N LYS A 43 -9.78 -0.29 10.53
CA LYS A 43 -10.71 0.00 9.44
C LYS A 43 -9.95 0.26 8.14
N TYR A 44 -10.24 -0.53 7.11
CA TYR A 44 -9.70 -0.34 5.76
C TYR A 44 -9.95 1.07 5.22
N LEU A 45 -11.12 1.65 5.49
CA LEU A 45 -11.46 3.02 5.08
C LEU A 45 -10.54 4.09 5.70
N SER A 46 -10.05 3.87 6.92
CA SER A 46 -9.08 4.79 7.54
C SER A 46 -7.74 4.77 6.81
N PHE A 47 -7.32 3.57 6.40
CA PHE A 47 -6.11 3.37 5.61
C PHE A 47 -6.23 4.03 4.22
N THR A 48 -7.34 3.81 3.50
CA THR A 48 -7.53 4.46 2.19
C THR A 48 -7.60 5.98 2.29
N ARG A 49 -8.17 6.51 3.37
CA ARG A 49 -8.17 7.96 3.63
C ARG A 49 -6.77 8.49 3.91
N GLN A 50 -5.94 7.76 4.64
CA GLN A 50 -4.54 8.11 4.81
C GLN A 50 -3.80 8.11 3.48
N LEU A 51 -3.98 7.07 2.65
CA LEU A 51 -3.39 7.05 1.31
C LEU A 51 -3.77 8.29 0.50
N ASN A 52 -5.05 8.67 0.50
CA ASN A 52 -5.51 9.89 -0.17
C ASN A 52 -4.87 11.17 0.40
N LEU A 53 -4.75 11.28 1.74
CA LEU A 53 -4.10 12.41 2.39
C LEU A 53 -2.62 12.55 1.99
N TRP A 54 -1.92 11.42 1.85
CA TRP A 54 -0.53 11.39 1.40
C TRP A 54 -0.37 11.43 -0.13
N GLY A 55 -1.44 11.74 -0.88
CA GLY A 55 -1.39 11.93 -2.33
C GLY A 55 -1.33 10.64 -3.15
N PHE A 56 -1.55 9.46 -2.56
CA PHE A 56 -1.59 8.22 -3.32
C PHE A 56 -2.80 8.18 -4.24
N LYS A 57 -2.59 7.70 -5.46
CA LYS A 57 -3.62 7.56 -6.48
C LYS A 57 -4.01 6.10 -6.64
N ARG A 58 -5.32 5.81 -6.65
CA ARG A 58 -5.83 4.47 -6.97
C ARG A 58 -5.96 4.32 -8.47
N ILE A 59 -5.29 3.33 -9.04
CA ILE A 59 -5.35 3.00 -10.46
C ILE A 59 -6.71 2.34 -10.74
N SER A 60 -7.49 2.90 -11.66
CA SER A 60 -8.87 2.46 -11.92
C SER A 60 -9.00 1.43 -13.03
N LYS A 61 -8.05 1.37 -13.97
CA LYS A 61 -8.12 0.54 -15.19
C LYS A 61 -6.77 -0.11 -15.50
N GLY A 62 -6.81 -1.15 -16.33
CA GLY A 62 -5.63 -1.84 -16.83
C GLY A 62 -5.12 -2.95 -15.90
N ILE A 63 -3.93 -3.48 -16.20
CA ILE A 63 -3.30 -4.59 -15.47
C ILE A 63 -3.05 -4.23 -13.99
N ASP A 64 -2.76 -2.95 -13.73
CA ASP A 64 -2.55 -2.41 -12.38
C ASP A 64 -3.85 -1.94 -11.71
N GLY A 65 -5.00 -2.28 -12.28
CA GLY A 65 -6.32 -1.95 -11.74
C GLY A 65 -6.45 -2.33 -10.26
N GLY A 66 -6.89 -1.36 -9.46
CA GLY A 66 -7.07 -1.50 -8.01
C GLY A 66 -5.80 -1.27 -7.19
N ALA A 67 -4.63 -1.09 -7.80
CA ALA A 67 -3.38 -0.76 -7.09
C ALA A 67 -3.33 0.72 -6.67
N TYR A 68 -2.46 1.03 -5.71
CA TYR A 68 -2.14 2.37 -5.24
C TYR A 68 -0.75 2.76 -5.70
N TYR A 69 -0.65 3.98 -6.24
CA TYR A 69 0.57 4.54 -6.80
C TYR A 69 0.90 5.87 -6.14
N HIS A 70 2.20 6.10 -5.88
CA HIS A 70 2.74 7.41 -5.58
C HIS A 70 4.15 7.51 -6.16
N GLU A 71 4.49 8.64 -6.79
CA GLU A 71 5.78 8.85 -7.46
C GLU A 71 7.00 8.69 -6.54
N LEU A 72 6.86 9.11 -5.28
CA LEU A 72 7.87 8.99 -4.22
C LEU A 72 7.79 7.68 -3.42
N PHE A 73 6.88 6.76 -3.74
CA PHE A 73 6.74 5.49 -3.02
C PHE A 73 7.11 4.32 -3.93
N LEU A 74 8.40 4.01 -3.97
CA LEU A 74 8.99 3.02 -4.89
C LEU A 74 9.70 1.90 -4.12
N ARG A 75 9.52 0.66 -4.59
CA ARG A 75 10.24 -0.51 -4.07
C ARG A 75 11.75 -0.32 -4.23
N GLY A 76 12.51 -0.64 -3.19
CA GLY A 76 13.97 -0.48 -3.17
C GLY A 76 14.47 0.96 -3.04
N ARG A 77 13.58 1.97 -2.97
CA ARG A 77 13.95 3.38 -2.75
C ARG A 77 13.20 4.01 -1.58
N PRO A 78 13.32 3.45 -0.35
CA PRO A 78 12.56 3.92 0.81
C PRO A 78 12.87 5.37 1.20
N TYR A 79 14.06 5.87 0.88
CA TYR A 79 14.46 7.26 1.13
C TYR A 79 13.57 8.28 0.38
N LEU A 80 12.95 7.90 -0.74
CA LEU A 80 12.00 8.77 -1.44
C LEU A 80 10.71 8.96 -0.63
N ALA A 81 10.27 7.92 0.09
CA ALA A 81 9.07 7.98 0.90
C ALA A 81 9.21 8.97 2.08
N MET A 82 10.44 9.27 2.51
CA MET A 82 10.70 10.31 3.52
C MET A 82 10.36 11.72 3.02
N ARG A 83 10.23 11.91 1.71
CA ARG A 83 9.89 13.19 1.07
C ARG A 83 8.39 13.34 0.83
N LEU A 84 7.57 12.36 1.21
CA LEU A 84 6.12 12.45 1.14
C LEU A 84 5.64 13.64 1.99
N LYS A 85 4.81 14.48 1.40
CA LYS A 85 4.17 15.60 2.08
C LYS A 85 2.70 15.25 2.28
N ARG A 86 2.19 15.62 3.45
CA ARG A 86 0.79 15.47 3.84
C ARG A 86 0.00 16.73 3.50
#